data_AF-H8I9R0-F1
#
_entry.id   AF-H8I9R0-F1
#
_cell.length_a   1.000
_cell.length_b   1.000
_cell.length_c   1.000
_cell.angle_alpha   90.00
_cell.angle_beta   90.00
_cell.angle_gamma   90.00
#
_symmetry.space_group_name_H-M   'P 1'
#
loop_
_entity.id
_entity.type
_entity.pdbx_description
1 polymer ?
#
loop_
_entity_poly.entity_id
_entity_poly.type
_entity_poly.pdbx_seq_one_letter_code
_entity_poly.pdbx_strand_id
1 'polypeptide(L)'
;MQSAEIVANARKAVEVEPDSAEAHFQYARLLEREGMLEEACAEYAKACEMRADFVDAHVCCGSLLRRIGRAGDAEIHYKIAISMDPGNYYARFSYAALLEDMKRYDEAEEEYLKAANIRAGE
;
A
#
# COMPACT_ATOMS: atom_id res chain seq x y z
N MET A 1 1.89 -11.38 -24.14
CA MET A 1 0.66 -10.91 -24.83
C MET A 1 -0.52 -10.74 -23.88
N GLN A 2 -0.83 -11.70 -22.99
CA GLN A 2 -1.96 -11.55 -22.04
C GLN A 2 -1.78 -10.41 -21.01
N SER A 3 -0.57 -10.19 -20.51
CA SER A 3 -0.22 -9.07 -19.60
C SER A 3 -0.66 -7.69 -20.11
N ALA A 4 -0.33 -7.38 -21.37
CA ALA A 4 -0.63 -6.08 -21.96
C ALA A 4 -2.13 -5.86 -22.16
N GLU A 5 -2.89 -6.92 -22.45
CA GLU A 5 -4.33 -6.86 -22.61
C GLU A 5 -5.04 -6.63 -21.27
N ILE A 6 -4.56 -7.27 -20.20
CA ILE A 6 -5.08 -7.07 -18.83
C ILE A 6 -4.87 -5.62 -18.38
N VAL A 7 -3.66 -5.09 -18.55
CA VAL A 7 -3.35 -3.69 -18.20
C VAL A 7 -4.17 -2.72 -19.06
N ALA A 8 -4.35 -2.99 -20.35
CA ALA A 8 -5.17 -2.15 -21.22
C ALA A 8 -6.66 -2.17 -20.82
N ASN A 9 -7.20 -3.32 -20.43
CA ASN A 9 -8.58 -3.42 -19.98
C ASN A 9 -8.78 -2.77 -18.61
N ALA A 10 -7.81 -2.89 -17.70
CA ALA A 10 -7.85 -2.21 -16.41
C ALA A 10 -7.72 -0.68 -16.55
N ARG A 11 -6.91 -0.21 -17.50
CA ARG A 11 -6.85 1.20 -17.87
C ARG A 11 -8.20 1.72 -18.35
N LYS A 12 -8.92 0.96 -19.17
CA LYS A 12 -10.28 1.34 -19.58
C LYS A 12 -11.24 1.45 -18.40
N ALA A 13 -11.08 0.63 -17.36
CA ALA A 13 -11.92 0.71 -16.17
C ALA A 13 -11.76 2.06 -15.45
N VAL A 14 -10.52 2.54 -15.28
CA VAL A 14 -10.28 3.89 -14.72
C VAL A 14 -10.66 5.02 -15.68
N GLU A 15 -10.71 4.78 -16.99
CA GLU A 15 -11.23 5.76 -17.96
C GLU A 15 -12.77 5.88 -17.91
N VAL A 16 -13.48 4.79 -17.55
CA VAL A 16 -14.95 4.78 -17.40
C VAL A 16 -15.37 5.34 -16.04
N GLU A 17 -14.61 5.05 -14.98
CA GLU A 17 -14.86 5.54 -13.63
C GLU A 17 -13.64 6.29 -13.07
N PRO A 18 -13.33 7.49 -13.59
CA PRO A 18 -12.13 8.24 -13.22
C PRO A 18 -12.14 8.76 -11.77
N ASP A 19 -13.31 8.81 -11.13
CA ASP A 19 -13.47 9.28 -9.75
C ASP A 19 -13.60 8.11 -8.76
N SER A 20 -13.33 6.88 -9.20
CA SER A 20 -13.44 5.68 -8.36
C SER A 20 -12.09 5.29 -7.76
N ALA A 21 -11.92 5.57 -6.46
CA ALA A 21 -10.74 5.16 -5.72
C ALA A 21 -10.49 3.63 -5.80
N GLU A 22 -11.56 2.84 -5.85
CA GLU A 22 -11.47 1.38 -5.99
C GLU A 22 -10.97 0.98 -7.38
N ALA A 23 -11.43 1.64 -8.45
CA ALA A 23 -10.93 1.38 -9.80
C ALA A 23 -9.43 1.67 -9.92
N HIS A 24 -8.98 2.82 -9.38
CA HIS A 24 -7.57 3.17 -9.31
C HIS A 24 -6.75 2.17 -8.49
N PHE A 25 -7.26 1.72 -7.34
CA PHE A 25 -6.60 0.71 -6.52
C PHE A 25 -6.46 -0.65 -7.23
N GLN A 26 -7.52 -1.15 -7.88
CA GLN A 26 -7.45 -2.41 -8.62
C GLN A 26 -6.53 -2.29 -9.84
N TYR A 27 -6.51 -1.13 -10.51
CA TYR A 27 -5.59 -0.89 -11.61
C TYR A 27 -4.12 -0.89 -11.12
N ALA A 28 -3.84 -0.23 -10.00
CA ALA A 28 -2.52 -0.24 -9.37
C ALA A 28 -2.05 -1.66 -9.02
N ARG A 29 -2.92 -2.51 -8.47
CA ARG A 29 -2.61 -3.92 -8.18
C ARG A 29 -2.23 -4.72 -9.42
N LEU A 30 -2.90 -4.46 -10.54
CA LEU A 30 -2.60 -5.12 -11.81
C LEU A 30 -1.27 -4.64 -12.39
N LEU A 31 -1.00 -3.33 -12.34
CA LEU A 31 0.29 -2.76 -12.74
C LEU A 31 1.44 -3.35 -11.90
N GLU A 32 1.25 -3.44 -10.57
CA GLU A 32 2.23 -4.01 -9.65
C GLU A 32 2.54 -5.48 -9.98
N ARG A 33 1.50 -6.27 -10.30
CA ARG A 33 1.65 -7.68 -10.69
C ARG A 33 2.45 -7.84 -11.98
N GLU A 34 2.28 -6.92 -12.92
CA GLU A 34 3.01 -6.91 -14.20
C GLU A 34 4.39 -6.24 -14.11
N GLY A 35 4.79 -5.77 -12.93
CA GLY A 35 6.11 -5.17 -12.69
C GLY A 35 6.23 -3.72 -13.12
N MET A 36 5.11 -3.05 -13.45
CA MET A 36 5.05 -1.62 -13.76
C MET A 36 4.93 -0.83 -12.45
N LEU A 37 6.02 -0.82 -11.66
CA LEU A 37 6.00 -0.41 -10.25
C LEU A 37 5.79 1.10 -10.10
N GLU A 38 6.39 1.92 -10.95
CA GLU A 38 6.24 3.37 -10.92
C GLU A 38 4.81 3.80 -11.25
N GLU A 39 4.21 3.21 -12.29
CA GLU A 39 2.81 3.45 -12.64
C GLU A 39 1.86 2.95 -11.55
N ALA A 40 2.13 1.78 -10.97
CA ALA A 40 1.34 1.26 -9.85
C ALA A 40 1.38 2.21 -8.64
N CYS A 41 2.54 2.77 -8.31
CA CYS A 41 2.65 3.78 -7.25
C CYS A 41 1.78 5.01 -7.52
N ALA A 42 1.77 5.51 -8.77
CA ALA A 42 0.95 6.67 -9.13
C ALA A 42 -0.55 6.38 -8.98
N GLU A 43 -0.99 5.18 -9.39
CA GLU A 43 -2.40 4.78 -9.29
C GLU A 43 -2.82 4.49 -7.84
N TYR A 44 -1.95 3.90 -7.01
CA TYR A 44 -2.21 3.78 -5.56
C TYR A 44 -2.30 5.15 -4.88
N ALA A 45 -1.43 6.10 -5.25
CA ALA A 45 -1.46 7.45 -4.71
C ALA A 45 -2.78 8.17 -5.05
N LYS A 46 -3.26 8.07 -6.29
CA LYS A 46 -4.58 8.58 -6.69
C LYS A 46 -5.71 7.97 -5.87
N ALA A 47 -5.68 6.65 -5.64
CA ALA A 47 -6.68 5.98 -4.82
C ALA A 47 -6.70 6.53 -3.37
N CYS A 48 -5.53 6.82 -2.80
CA CYS A 48 -5.39 7.45 -1.48
C CYS A 48 -5.89 8.90 -1.46
N GLU A 49 -5.60 9.68 -2.51
CA GLU A 49 -6.06 11.07 -2.64
C GLU A 49 -7.58 11.17 -2.78
N MET A 50 -8.19 10.27 -3.54
CA MET A 50 -9.64 10.21 -3.75
C MET A 50 -10.38 9.74 -2.50
N ARG A 51 -9.81 8.76 -1.79
CA ARG A 51 -10.39 8.22 -0.57
C ARG A 51 -9.33 8.19 0.52
N ALA A 52 -9.29 9.27 1.30
CA ALA A 52 -8.34 9.43 2.38
C ALA A 52 -8.42 8.28 3.40
N ASP A 53 -9.61 7.75 3.71
CA ASP A 53 -9.81 6.65 4.66
C ASP A 53 -9.56 5.25 4.06
N PHE A 54 -8.92 5.16 2.88
CA PHE A 54 -8.64 3.88 2.22
C PHE A 54 -7.38 3.21 2.79
N VAL A 55 -7.52 2.58 3.96
CA VAL A 55 -6.42 1.93 4.69
C VAL A 55 -5.62 0.96 3.80
N ASP A 56 -6.30 0.07 3.07
CA ASP A 56 -5.62 -0.91 2.21
C ASP A 56 -4.80 -0.26 1.09
N ALA A 57 -5.28 0.84 0.51
CA ALA A 57 -4.52 1.59 -0.50
C ALA A 57 -3.25 2.20 0.09
N HIS A 58 -3.31 2.74 1.32
CA HIS A 58 -2.12 3.23 2.01
C HIS A 58 -1.13 2.09 2.33
N VAL A 59 -1.59 0.93 2.78
CA VAL A 59 -0.72 -0.23 3.06
C VAL A 59 -0.04 -0.75 1.78
N CYS A 60 -0.80 -0.88 0.69
CA CYS A 60 -0.26 -1.32 -0.60
C CYS A 60 0.70 -0.28 -1.19
N CYS A 61 0.36 1.02 -1.14
CA CYS A 61 1.24 2.09 -1.58
C CYS A 61 2.57 2.07 -0.80
N GLY A 62 2.50 1.99 0.54
CA GLY A 62 3.69 1.90 1.39
C GLY A 62 4.54 0.66 1.10
N SER A 63 3.90 -0.49 0.87
CA SER A 63 4.59 -1.73 0.50
C SER A 63 5.33 -1.61 -0.82
N LEU A 64 4.70 -1.01 -1.82
CA LEU A 64 5.31 -0.81 -3.13
C LEU A 64 6.45 0.21 -3.06
N LEU A 65 6.25 1.34 -2.36
CA LEU A 65 7.28 2.36 -2.12
C LEU A 65 8.52 1.77 -1.43
N ARG A 66 8.32 0.90 -0.43
CA ARG A 66 9.41 0.16 0.23
C ARG A 66 10.17 -0.70 -0.77
N ARG A 67 9.46 -1.47 -1.61
CA ARG A 67 10.06 -2.35 -2.62
C ARG A 67 10.91 -1.59 -3.65
N ILE A 68 10.51 -0.37 -4.02
CA ILE A 68 11.27 0.48 -4.95
C ILE A 68 12.29 1.41 -4.26
N GLY A 69 12.56 1.22 -2.97
CA GLY A 69 13.59 1.95 -2.23
C GLY A 69 13.20 3.35 -1.74
N ARG A 70 11.93 3.74 -1.86
CA ARG A 70 11.39 5.03 -1.37
C ARG A 70 10.93 4.91 0.08
N ALA A 71 11.86 4.58 0.98
CA ALA A 71 11.57 4.27 2.38
C ALA A 71 10.86 5.42 3.13
N GLY A 72 11.25 6.67 2.90
CA GLY A 72 10.63 7.84 3.55
C GLY A 72 9.16 8.00 3.19
N ASP A 73 8.82 7.83 1.91
CA ASP A 73 7.43 7.90 1.44
C ASP A 73 6.62 6.71 1.95
N ALA A 74 7.22 5.51 1.97
CA ALA A 74 6.59 4.32 2.53
C ALA A 74 6.20 4.51 4.00
N GLU A 75 7.08 5.11 4.81
CA GLU A 75 6.83 5.38 6.22
C GLU A 75 5.63 6.32 6.40
N ILE A 76 5.47 7.33 5.55
CA ILE A 76 4.30 8.23 5.59
C ILE A 76 3.01 7.44 5.39
N HIS A 77 2.94 6.61 4.34
CA HIS A 77 1.73 5.84 4.04
C HIS A 77 1.39 4.83 5.14
N TYR A 78 2.38 4.14 5.72
CA TYR A 78 2.12 3.23 6.84
C TYR A 78 1.62 3.95 8.09
N LYS A 79 2.20 5.10 8.44
CA LYS A 79 1.74 5.90 9.58
C LYS A 79 0.31 6.39 9.37
N ILE A 80 -0.04 6.78 8.14
CA ILE A 80 -1.41 7.15 7.79
C ILE A 80 -2.35 5.95 8.01
N ALA A 81 -2.05 4.79 7.43
CA ALA A 81 -2.84 3.56 7.62
C ALA A 81 -3.03 3.19 9.10
N ILE A 82 -1.96 3.23 9.91
CA ILE A 82 -1.99 2.94 11.35
C ILE A 82 -2.80 3.98 12.13
N SER A 83 -2.77 5.25 11.72
CA SER A 83 -3.56 6.29 12.38
C SER A 83 -5.06 6.18 12.10
N MET A 84 -5.43 5.68 10.91
CA MET A 84 -6.81 5.43 10.52
C MET A 84 -7.35 4.15 11.17
N ASP A 85 -6.56 3.08 11.13
CA ASP A 85 -6.89 1.81 11.77
C ASP A 85 -5.70 1.32 12.61
N PRO A 86 -5.65 1.71 13.89
CA PRO A 86 -4.61 1.24 14.81
C PRO A 86 -4.63 -0.27 15.05
N GLY A 87 -5.75 -0.95 14.72
CA GLY A 87 -5.93 -2.39 14.80
C GLY A 87 -5.55 -3.12 13.51
N ASN A 88 -5.06 -2.42 12.48
CA ASN A 88 -4.68 -3.06 11.24
C ASN A 88 -3.37 -3.84 11.39
N TYR A 89 -3.46 -5.17 11.43
CA TYR A 89 -2.28 -6.05 11.50
C TYR A 89 -1.30 -5.78 10.36
N TYR A 90 -1.80 -5.70 9.12
CA TYR A 90 -0.95 -5.58 7.93
C TYR A 90 -0.20 -4.24 7.90
N ALA A 91 -0.83 -3.15 8.31
CA ALA A 91 -0.19 -1.84 8.38
C ALA A 91 0.98 -1.84 9.38
N ARG A 92 0.78 -2.35 10.60
CA ARG A 92 1.83 -2.43 11.62
C ARG A 92 2.95 -3.38 11.24
N PHE A 93 2.61 -4.57 10.78
CA PHE A 93 3.60 -5.56 10.36
C PHE A 93 4.47 -5.04 9.21
N SER A 94 3.85 -4.40 8.21
CA SER A 94 4.57 -3.86 7.06
C SER A 94 5.42 -2.64 7.42
N TYR A 95 4.96 -1.83 8.40
CA TYR A 95 5.74 -0.73 8.95
C TYR A 95 6.96 -1.23 9.73
N ALA A 96 6.80 -2.25 10.58
CA ALA A 96 7.89 -2.89 11.30
C ALA A 96 8.97 -3.43 10.33
N ALA A 97 8.55 -4.09 9.25
CA ALA A 97 9.46 -4.56 8.21
C ALA A 97 10.23 -3.42 7.51
N LEU A 98 9.59 -2.26 7.30
CA LEU A 98 10.27 -1.06 6.80
C LEU A 98 11.29 -0.52 7.82
N LEU A 99 10.95 -0.51 9.10
CA LEU A 99 11.85 -0.08 10.17
C LEU A 99 13.10 -0.97 10.25
N GLU A 100 12.96 -2.28 10.04
CA GLU A 100 14.09 -3.21 9.90
C GLU A 100 14.97 -2.88 8.69
N ASP A 101 14.37 -2.61 7.52
CA ASP A 101 15.10 -2.20 6.32
C ASP A 101 15.91 -0.91 6.59
N MET A 102 15.40 -0.03 7.44
CA MET A 102 16.05 1.20 7.91
C MET A 102 16.98 1.02 9.12
N LYS A 103 17.13 -0.22 9.63
CA LYS A 103 17.92 -0.58 10.83
C LYS A 103 17.45 0.08 12.13
N ARG A 104 16.18 0.47 12.20
CA ARG A 104 15.51 1.02 13.40
C ARG A 104 14.89 -0.12 14.20
N TYR A 105 15.74 -1.00 14.73
CA TYR A 105 15.31 -2.29 15.28
C TYR A 105 14.42 -2.16 16.52
N ASP A 106 14.71 -1.23 17.43
CA ASP A 106 13.92 -1.02 18.65
C ASP A 106 12.46 -0.63 18.30
N GLU A 107 12.29 0.26 17.32
CA GLU A 107 10.97 0.67 16.85
C GLU A 107 10.27 -0.44 16.07
N ALA A 108 11.03 -1.24 15.30
CA ALA A 108 10.49 -2.39 14.58
C ALA A 108 9.93 -3.45 15.54
N GLU A 109 10.67 -3.77 16.61
CA GLU A 109 10.24 -4.71 17.65
C GLU A 109 8.92 -4.24 18.29
N GLU A 110 8.82 -2.95 18.63
CA GLU A 110 7.61 -2.38 19.20
C GLU A 110 6.39 -2.55 18.28
N GLU A 111 6.54 -2.26 16.99
CA GLU A 111 5.44 -2.40 16.03
C GLU A 111 5.09 -3.86 15.73
N TYR A 112 6.07 -4.78 15.70
CA TYR A 112 5.79 -6.21 15.61
C TYR A 112 5.03 -6.74 16.82
N LEU A 113 5.38 -6.30 18.04
CA LEU A 113 4.64 -6.68 19.25
C LEU A 113 3.20 -6.18 19.21
N LYS A 114 2.98 -4.93 18.78
CA LYS A 114 1.63 -4.39 18.57
C LYS A 114 0.86 -5.19 17.52
N ALA A 115 1.48 -5.56 16.40
CA ALA A 115 0.88 -6.41 15.37
C ALA A 115 0.50 -7.80 15.91
N ALA A 116 1.39 -8.44 16.67
CA ALA A 116 1.14 -9.76 17.26
C ALA A 116 -0.05 -9.73 18.25
N ASN A 117 -0.15 -8.68 19.06
CA ASN A 117 -1.24 -8.51 20.02
C ASN A 117 -2.61 -8.34 19.36
N ILE A 118 -2.67 -7.77 18.16
CA ILE A 118 -3.92 -7.68 17.37
C ILE A 118 -4.42 -9.08 17.02
N ARG A 119 -3.56 -9.94 16.46
CA ARG A 119 -3.96 -11.32 16.09
C ARG A 119 -4.29 -12.20 17.27
N ALA A 120 -3.72 -11.92 18.44
CA ALA A 120 -4.01 -12.67 19.66
C ALA A 120 -5.36 -12.29 20.30
N GLY A 121 -5.96 -11.17 19.89
CA GLY A 121 -7.24 -10.67 20.38
C GLY A 121 -8.45 -10.99 19.49
N GLU A 122 -8.26 -11.62 18.34
CA GLU A 122 -9.30 -12.14 17.42
C GLU A 122 -9.68 -13.59 17.74
#